data_AF-A0A183HRE5-F1
#
_entry.id   AF-A0A183HRE5-F1
#
_cell.length_a   1.000
_cell.length_b   1.000
_cell.length_c   1.000
_cell.angle_alpha   90.00
_cell.angle_beta   90.00
_cell.angle_gamma   90.00
#
_symmetry.space_group_name_H-M   'P 1'
#
loop_
_entity.id
_entity.type
_entity.pdbx_description
1 polymer ?
#
loop_
_entity_poly.entity_id
_entity_poly.type
_entity_poly.pdbx_seq_one_letter_code
_entity_poly.pdbx_strand_id
1 'polypeptide(L)'
;MCVIVSARIPNPNEDPTLADKEAILASLNIKAMQFDDTLGFYPLRQTGGTVSPLGSPLSLQKKGARFGTNVPMITELVNDSNVQFLDQDDDDDPDTELYLTQPFACGTAFAISVLDSLMSTTYFNDSALTLIRTLVTGGATPEMELILAEGAGLRGGYSTPETLNNRDRCRISQLALQDRPFEGITVICFF
;
A
#
# COMPACT_ATOMS: atom_id res chain seq x y z
N MET A 1 4.33 1.99 -4.61
CA MET A 1 3.67 0.76 -4.14
C MET A 1 2.82 0.25 -5.28
N CYS A 2 2.97 -1.03 -5.63
CA CYS A 2 2.08 -1.72 -6.57
C CYS A 2 0.89 -2.27 -5.79
N VAL A 3 -0.32 -2.15 -6.33
CA VAL A 3 -1.55 -2.65 -5.69
C VAL A 3 -2.22 -3.57 -6.70
N ILE A 4 -2.42 -4.83 -6.31
CA ILE A 4 -3.04 -5.85 -7.14
C ILE A 4 -4.40 -6.14 -6.54
N VAL A 5 -5.45 -5.82 -7.30
CA VAL A 5 -6.85 -5.99 -6.89
C VAL A 5 -7.56 -6.91 -7.87
N SER A 6 -8.49 -7.71 -7.36
CA SER A 6 -9.29 -8.62 -8.17
C SER A 6 -10.69 -8.06 -8.34
N ALA A 7 -10.98 -7.46 -9.50
CA ALA A 7 -12.33 -6.97 -9.83
C ALA A 7 -13.28 -8.07 -10.34
N ARG A 8 -12.95 -9.34 -10.09
CA ARG A 8 -13.68 -10.48 -10.65
C ARG A 8 -15.00 -10.64 -9.91
N ILE A 9 -16.10 -10.68 -10.66
CA ILE A 9 -17.42 -10.96 -10.10
C ILE A 9 -17.39 -12.40 -9.57
N PRO A 10 -17.73 -12.65 -8.30
CA PRO A 10 -17.78 -14.01 -7.75
C PRO A 10 -18.69 -14.87 -8.60
N ASN A 11 -18.10 -15.87 -9.27
CA ASN A 11 -18.86 -16.82 -10.05
C ASN A 11 -19.14 -18.02 -9.14
N PRO A 12 -20.40 -18.28 -8.74
CA PRO A 12 -20.72 -19.34 -7.78
C PRO A 12 -20.41 -20.75 -8.30
N ASN A 13 -20.10 -20.88 -9.60
CA ASN A 13 -19.72 -22.14 -10.23
C ASN A 13 -18.20 -22.36 -10.29
N GLU A 14 -17.38 -21.38 -9.89
CA GLU A 14 -15.93 -21.50 -9.87
C GLU A 14 -15.47 -21.90 -8.46
N ASP A 15 -14.42 -22.73 -8.39
CA ASP A 15 -13.85 -23.16 -7.12
C ASP A 15 -13.33 -21.93 -6.35
N PRO A 16 -13.73 -21.72 -5.09
CA PRO A 16 -13.26 -20.58 -4.29
C PRO A 16 -11.73 -20.54 -4.14
N THR A 17 -11.05 -21.69 -4.23
CA THR A 17 -9.58 -21.73 -4.21
C THR A 17 -8.94 -21.08 -5.44
N LEU A 18 -9.64 -21.04 -6.57
CA LEU A 18 -9.16 -20.46 -7.83
C LEU A 18 -9.52 -18.97 -8.00
N ALA A 19 -10.20 -18.36 -7.02
CA ALA A 19 -10.62 -16.97 -7.08
C ALA A 19 -9.43 -16.00 -7.25
N ASP A 20 -8.32 -16.29 -6.57
CA ASP A 20 -7.15 -15.40 -6.47
C ASP A 20 -6.03 -15.70 -7.47
N LYS A 21 -6.23 -16.66 -8.38
CA LYS A 21 -5.17 -17.16 -9.27
C LYS A 21 -4.48 -16.05 -10.07
N GLU A 22 -5.24 -15.09 -10.60
CA GLU A 22 -4.70 -14.01 -11.43
C GLU A 22 -3.92 -13.01 -10.59
N ALA A 23 -4.39 -12.73 -9.35
CA ALA A 23 -3.71 -11.84 -8.43
C ALA A 23 -2.36 -12.44 -7.99
N ILE A 24 -2.35 -13.73 -7.62
CA ILE A 24 -1.14 -14.45 -7.26
C ILE A 24 -0.16 -14.53 -8.44
N LEU A 25 -0.64 -14.89 -9.64
CA LEU A 25 0.20 -14.97 -10.83
C LEU A 25 0.81 -13.62 -11.19
N ALA A 26 0.03 -12.53 -11.11
CA ALA A 26 0.56 -11.18 -11.30
C ALA A 26 1.64 -10.85 -10.27
N SER A 27 1.42 -11.22 -9.01
CA SER A 27 2.38 -10.99 -7.92
C SER A 27 3.69 -11.72 -8.13
N LEU A 28 3.63 -13.03 -8.42
CA LEU A 28 4.81 -13.85 -8.69
C LEU A 28 5.55 -13.41 -9.96
N ASN A 29 4.80 -13.00 -10.99
CA ASN A 29 5.40 -12.48 -12.22
C ASN A 29 6.21 -11.21 -11.95
N ILE A 30 5.68 -10.27 -11.16
CA ILE A 30 6.42 -9.07 -10.76
C ILE A 30 7.67 -9.45 -9.96
N LYS A 31 7.54 -10.35 -8.96
CA LYS A 31 8.69 -10.82 -8.16
C LYS A 31 9.79 -11.45 -9.03
N ALA A 32 9.42 -12.15 -10.10
CA ALA A 32 10.34 -12.79 -11.04
C ALA A 32 11.03 -11.83 -12.02
N MET A 33 10.60 -10.57 -12.13
CA MET A 33 11.23 -9.60 -13.02
C MET A 33 12.64 -9.22 -12.54
N GLN A 34 13.56 -9.08 -13.49
CA GLN A 34 14.89 -8.52 -13.24
C GLN A 34 15.01 -7.21 -14.02
N PHE A 35 15.42 -6.16 -13.32
CA PHE A 35 15.62 -4.85 -13.92
C PHE A 35 17.11 -4.65 -14.11
N ASP A 36 17.54 -4.55 -15.38
CA ASP A 36 18.93 -4.22 -15.68
C ASP A 36 19.13 -2.70 -15.55
N ASP A 37 20.13 -2.28 -14.77
CA ASP A 37 20.51 -0.88 -14.58
C ASP A 37 21.15 -0.28 -15.87
N THR A 38 21.31 -1.06 -16.94
CA THR A 38 21.99 -0.66 -18.19
C THR A 38 21.20 0.32 -19.05
N LEU A 39 19.91 0.56 -18.81
CA LEU A 39 19.10 1.51 -19.59
C LEU A 39 19.31 3.00 -19.23
N GLY A 40 20.28 3.31 -18.36
CA GLY A 40 20.63 4.69 -17.96
C GLY A 40 22.03 5.17 -18.35
N PHE A 41 22.87 4.33 -18.95
CA PHE A 41 24.28 4.68 -19.20
C PHE A 41 24.55 4.93 -20.70
N TYR A 42 24.05 6.05 -21.22
CA TYR A 42 24.74 6.68 -22.34
C TYR A 42 26.05 7.24 -21.78
N PRO A 43 27.23 6.80 -22.24
CA PRO A 43 28.48 7.39 -21.78
C PRO A 43 28.60 8.77 -22.41
N LEU A 44 28.10 9.82 -21.76
CA LEU A 44 28.60 11.16 -22.05
C LEU A 44 30.01 11.21 -21.47
N ARG A 45 30.99 10.86 -22.32
CA ARG A 45 32.40 11.10 -22.09
C ARG A 45 32.58 12.51 -21.54
N GLN A 46 33.10 12.61 -20.32
CA GLN A 46 33.63 13.85 -19.79
C GLN A 46 34.81 14.30 -20.66
N THR A 47 34.56 15.30 -21.49
CA THR A 47 35.59 16.25 -21.94
C THR A 47 34.96 17.63 -22.05
N GLY A 48 35.35 18.53 -21.15
CA GLY A 48 35.11 19.97 -21.29
C GLY A 48 33.85 20.47 -20.60
N GLY A 49 34.02 21.41 -19.69
CA GLY A 49 32.92 22.01 -18.94
C GLY A 49 31.98 22.85 -19.81
N THR A 50 30.69 22.73 -19.53
CA THR A 50 29.69 23.76 -19.77
C THR A 50 28.63 23.66 -18.68
N VAL A 51 28.54 24.69 -17.86
CA VAL A 51 27.39 24.96 -16.98
C VAL A 51 26.16 25.18 -17.84
N SER A 52 25.16 24.30 -17.72
CA SER A 52 23.83 24.52 -18.32
C SER A 52 22.99 25.43 -17.40
N PRO A 53 22.44 26.56 -17.88
CA PRO A 53 21.84 27.60 -17.04
C PRO A 53 20.31 27.48 -16.93
N LEU A 54 19.77 26.32 -16.55
CA LEU A 54 18.34 26.24 -16.23
C LEU A 54 18.05 25.11 -15.23
N GLY A 55 17.70 25.51 -14.02
CA GLY A 55 17.41 24.61 -12.91
C GLY A 55 16.24 23.67 -13.19
N SER A 56 16.50 22.38 -13.04
CA SER A 56 15.50 21.37 -12.68
C SER A 56 16.19 20.25 -11.88
N PRO A 57 15.49 19.68 -10.90
CA PRO A 57 16.08 19.33 -9.61
C PRO A 57 16.84 18.01 -9.68
N LEU A 58 17.80 17.90 -8.77
CA LEU A 58 18.40 16.67 -8.25
C LEU A 58 17.62 15.43 -8.68
N SER A 59 18.18 14.69 -9.63
CA SER A 59 17.81 13.29 -9.86
C SER A 59 18.05 12.59 -8.52
N LEU A 60 16.98 12.48 -7.74
CA LEU A 60 16.89 11.54 -6.66
C LEU A 60 17.21 10.21 -7.32
N GLN A 61 18.43 9.72 -7.10
CA GLN A 61 18.80 8.34 -7.39
C GLN A 61 17.90 7.48 -6.50
N LYS A 62 16.64 7.33 -6.89
CA LYS A 62 15.82 6.21 -6.51
C LYS A 62 16.63 5.03 -7.05
N LYS A 63 17.38 4.37 -6.16
CA LYS A 63 17.80 2.99 -6.41
C LYS A 63 16.48 2.27 -6.72
N GLY A 64 16.20 2.12 -8.01
CA GLY A 64 15.10 1.28 -8.45
C GLY A 64 15.31 -0.10 -7.85
N ALA A 65 14.21 -0.80 -7.61
CA ALA A 65 14.30 -2.21 -7.28
C ALA A 65 15.05 -2.89 -8.45
N ARG A 66 16.25 -3.41 -8.21
CA ARG A 66 17.01 -4.19 -9.22
C ARG A 66 16.36 -5.54 -9.51
N PHE A 67 15.67 -6.05 -8.50
CA PHE A 67 14.93 -7.30 -8.53
C PHE A 67 13.47 -7.00 -8.21
N GLY A 68 12.57 -7.69 -8.89
CA GLY A 68 11.13 -7.66 -8.66
C GLY A 68 10.74 -7.90 -7.20
N THR A 69 11.50 -8.73 -6.49
CA THR A 69 11.34 -9.00 -5.05
C THR A 69 11.43 -7.77 -4.16
N ASN A 70 12.12 -6.70 -4.59
CA ASN A 70 12.24 -5.44 -3.84
C ASN A 70 11.13 -4.43 -4.16
N VAL A 71 10.17 -4.77 -5.02
CA VAL A 71 9.06 -3.87 -5.36
C VAL A 71 8.03 -3.91 -4.23
N PRO A 72 7.75 -2.79 -3.55
CA PRO A 72 6.72 -2.77 -2.51
C PRO A 72 5.35 -2.98 -3.15
N MET A 73 4.71 -4.09 -2.80
CA MET A 73 3.45 -4.54 -3.40
C MET A 73 2.47 -5.01 -2.32
N ILE A 74 1.18 -4.86 -2.61
CA ILE A 74 0.10 -5.44 -1.81
C ILE A 74 -0.87 -6.16 -2.74
N THR A 75 -1.28 -7.36 -2.34
CA THR A 75 -2.19 -8.22 -3.10
C THR A 75 -3.46 -8.43 -2.29
N GLU A 76 -4.60 -8.12 -2.89
CA GLU A 76 -5.92 -8.48 -2.35
C GLU A 76 -6.15 -9.99 -2.53
N LEU A 77 -6.61 -10.66 -1.47
CA LEU A 77 -6.98 -12.07 -1.47
C LEU A 77 -8.42 -12.24 -0.99
N VAL A 78 -9.18 -13.07 -1.68
CA VAL A 78 -10.53 -13.50 -1.29
C VAL A 78 -10.45 -14.69 -0.34
N ASN A 79 -9.58 -15.65 -0.62
CA ASN A 79 -9.41 -16.85 0.19
C ASN A 79 -8.12 -16.78 1.04
N ASP A 80 -8.25 -16.97 2.35
CA ASP A 80 -7.14 -16.85 3.30
C ASP A 80 -6.05 -17.90 3.05
N SER A 81 -6.43 -19.14 2.72
CA SER A 81 -5.47 -20.23 2.46
C SER A 81 -4.58 -20.00 1.24
N ASN A 82 -4.94 -19.05 0.37
CA ASN A 82 -4.15 -18.73 -0.82
C ASN A 82 -2.93 -17.84 -0.49
N VAL A 83 -2.83 -17.31 0.73
CA VAL A 83 -1.73 -16.44 1.16
C VAL A 83 -0.36 -17.11 1.03
N GLN A 84 -0.28 -18.42 1.28
CA GLN A 84 0.95 -19.23 1.18
C GLN A 84 1.58 -19.21 -0.22
N PHE A 85 0.80 -18.91 -1.27
CA PHE A 85 1.32 -18.87 -2.63
C PHE A 85 2.05 -17.57 -2.97
N LEU A 86 1.95 -16.54 -2.11
CA LEU A 86 2.61 -15.27 -2.34
C LEU A 86 4.10 -15.30 -1.98
N ASP A 87 4.52 -16.16 -1.07
CA ASP A 87 5.92 -16.31 -0.69
C ASP A 87 6.31 -17.78 -0.62
N GLN A 88 7.23 -18.19 -1.50
CA GLN A 88 7.65 -19.59 -1.62
C GLN A 88 8.78 -19.96 -0.65
N ASP A 89 9.41 -18.94 -0.07
CA ASP A 89 10.47 -19.10 0.93
C ASP A 89 9.88 -19.18 2.36
N ASP A 90 8.55 -19.12 2.49
CA ASP A 90 7.84 -19.25 3.76
C ASP A 90 7.72 -20.73 4.14
N ASP A 91 8.27 -21.11 5.28
CA ASP A 91 8.31 -22.49 5.80
C ASP A 91 7.08 -22.81 6.69
N ASP A 92 6.07 -21.94 6.68
CA ASP A 92 4.85 -22.11 7.48
C ASP A 92 4.05 -23.37 7.07
N ASP A 93 3.50 -24.06 8.07
CA ASP A 93 2.61 -25.21 7.86
C ASP A 93 1.33 -24.76 7.12
N PRO A 94 0.72 -25.61 6.27
CA PRO A 94 -0.48 -25.26 5.52
C PRO A 94 -1.71 -24.94 6.40
N ASP A 95 -1.67 -25.33 7.68
CA ASP A 95 -2.71 -25.07 8.67
C ASP A 95 -2.43 -23.81 9.53
N THR A 96 -1.43 -23.00 9.16
CA THR A 96 -1.07 -21.77 9.87
C THR A 96 -2.15 -20.70 9.70
N GLU A 97 -2.55 -20.07 10.79
CA GLU A 97 -3.57 -19.01 10.75
C GLU A 97 -3.05 -17.77 9.99
N LEU A 98 -3.93 -17.12 9.21
CA LEU A 98 -3.57 -16.02 8.30
C LEU A 98 -2.69 -14.94 8.96
N TYR A 99 -3.02 -14.53 10.19
CA TYR A 99 -2.32 -13.44 10.86
C TYR A 99 -0.92 -13.80 11.35
N LEU A 100 -0.55 -15.08 11.34
CA LEU A 100 0.79 -15.57 11.66
C LEU A 100 1.67 -15.73 10.41
N THR A 101 1.08 -15.72 9.21
CA THR A 101 1.82 -15.90 7.96
C THR A 101 2.71 -14.70 7.62
N GLN A 102 3.89 -14.96 7.03
CA GLN A 102 4.83 -13.92 6.66
C GLN A 102 4.23 -12.86 5.69
N PRO A 103 3.49 -13.23 4.62
CA PRO A 103 2.96 -12.25 3.68
C PRO A 103 1.99 -11.26 4.32
N PHE A 104 1.21 -11.70 5.31
CA PHE A 104 0.30 -10.87 6.08
C PHE A 104 1.05 -9.97 7.06
N ALA A 105 1.97 -10.53 7.84
CA ALA A 105 2.77 -9.78 8.82
C ALA A 105 3.64 -8.69 8.17
N CYS A 106 4.18 -8.95 6.97
CA CYS A 106 4.92 -7.97 6.18
C CYS A 106 4.02 -6.95 5.45
N GLY A 107 2.70 -7.09 5.49
CA GLY A 107 1.74 -6.19 4.82
C GLY A 107 1.75 -6.30 3.28
N THR A 108 2.17 -7.45 2.74
CA THR A 108 2.18 -7.73 1.29
C THR A 108 0.90 -8.41 0.79
N ALA A 109 0.11 -8.95 1.73
CA ALA A 109 -1.20 -9.55 1.48
C ALA A 109 -2.28 -8.83 2.30
N PHE A 110 -3.47 -8.67 1.71
CA PHE A 110 -4.65 -8.17 2.40
C PHE A 110 -5.83 -9.08 2.06
N ALA A 111 -6.33 -9.82 3.06
CA ALA A 111 -7.48 -10.69 2.88
C ALA A 111 -8.80 -9.97 3.22
N ILE A 112 -9.83 -10.22 2.43
CA ILE A 112 -11.17 -9.61 2.62
C ILE A 112 -11.82 -10.11 3.93
N SER A 113 -11.52 -11.35 4.34
CA SER A 113 -11.99 -11.96 5.59
C SER A 113 -11.72 -11.14 6.85
N VAL A 114 -10.67 -10.30 6.84
CA VAL A 114 -10.36 -9.37 7.95
C VAL A 114 -11.51 -8.38 8.18
N LEU A 115 -12.26 -8.01 7.14
CA LEU A 115 -13.42 -7.13 7.24
C LEU A 115 -14.61 -7.81 7.93
N ASP A 116 -14.69 -9.14 7.94
CA ASP A 116 -15.74 -9.84 8.69
C ASP A 116 -15.54 -9.69 10.20
N SER A 117 -14.27 -9.68 10.65
CA SER A 117 -13.92 -9.38 12.04
C SER A 117 -14.25 -7.94 12.43
N LEU A 118 -14.27 -7.02 11.46
CA LEU A 118 -14.73 -5.65 11.69
C LEU A 118 -16.22 -5.64 12.05
N MET A 119 -17.05 -6.46 11.41
CA MET A 119 -18.48 -6.55 11.73
C MET A 119 -18.71 -6.88 13.21
N SER A 120 -18.01 -7.87 13.76
CA SER A 120 -18.09 -8.18 15.20
C SER A 120 -17.58 -7.03 16.07
N THR A 121 -16.54 -6.33 15.64
CA THR A 121 -16.00 -5.18 16.40
C THR A 121 -17.03 -4.05 16.48
N THR A 122 -17.72 -3.76 15.38
CA THR A 122 -18.75 -2.72 15.32
C THR A 122 -19.99 -3.05 16.13
N TYR A 123 -20.32 -4.33 16.26
CA TYR A 123 -21.42 -4.78 17.12
C TYR A 123 -21.19 -4.41 18.59
N PHE A 124 -19.96 -4.58 19.10
CA PHE A 124 -19.61 -4.24 20.49
C PHE A 124 -19.33 -2.75 20.68
N ASN A 125 -18.81 -2.06 19.66
CA ASN A 125 -18.47 -0.65 19.73
C ASN A 125 -18.76 0.07 18.41
N ASP A 126 -19.88 0.80 18.38
CA ASP A 126 -20.31 1.61 17.23
C ASP A 126 -19.29 2.72 16.86
N SER A 127 -18.58 3.26 17.85
CA SER A 127 -17.57 4.30 17.61
C SER A 127 -16.32 3.77 16.88
N ALA A 128 -16.06 2.46 16.93
CA ALA A 128 -14.90 1.86 16.28
C ALA A 128 -14.94 2.01 14.75
N LEU A 129 -16.11 1.81 14.14
CA LEU A 129 -16.27 1.97 12.68
C LEU A 129 -16.02 3.41 12.25
N THR A 130 -16.56 4.36 13.02
CA THR A 130 -16.41 5.80 12.75
C THR A 130 -14.94 6.22 12.80
N LEU A 131 -14.19 5.72 13.78
CA LEU A 131 -12.76 5.99 13.91
C LEU A 131 -11.97 5.39 12.75
N ILE A 132 -12.17 4.10 12.44
CA ILE A 132 -11.46 3.41 11.35
C ILE A 132 -11.77 4.09 10.01
N ARG A 133 -13.04 4.41 9.74
CA ARG A 133 -13.45 5.13 8.55
C ARG A 133 -12.75 6.48 8.44
N THR A 134 -12.74 7.27 9.52
CA THR A 134 -12.09 8.60 9.55
C THR A 134 -10.59 8.48 9.30
N LEU A 135 -9.93 7.48 9.89
CA LEU A 135 -8.50 7.24 9.76
C LEU A 135 -8.11 6.80 8.34
N VAL A 136 -8.83 5.81 7.78
CA VAL A 136 -8.49 5.18 6.48
C VAL A 136 -8.93 6.04 5.30
N THR A 137 -10.15 6.59 5.32
CA THR A 137 -10.69 7.39 4.21
C THR A 137 -10.21 8.84 4.21
N GLY A 138 -9.42 9.22 5.21
CA GLY A 138 -8.95 10.60 5.36
C GLY A 138 -10.08 11.56 5.68
N GLY A 139 -10.98 11.18 6.59
CA GLY A 139 -12.05 12.02 7.14
C GLY A 139 -13.23 12.27 6.21
N ALA A 140 -13.80 11.20 5.64
CA ALA A 140 -15.10 11.28 4.97
C ALA A 140 -16.16 11.81 5.95
N THR A 141 -16.57 13.06 5.78
CA THR A 141 -17.60 13.69 6.62
C THR A 141 -19.00 13.31 6.13
N PRO A 142 -20.01 13.29 7.01
CA PRO A 142 -21.40 13.06 6.60
C PRO A 142 -21.89 14.07 5.56
N GLU A 143 -21.40 15.31 5.60
CA GLU A 143 -21.68 16.34 4.59
C GLU A 143 -21.19 15.93 3.20
N MET A 144 -19.98 15.36 3.12
CA MET A 144 -19.42 14.84 1.88
C MET A 144 -20.24 13.65 1.37
N GLU A 145 -20.71 12.77 2.25
CA GLU A 145 -21.57 11.65 1.87
C GLU A 145 -22.91 12.13 1.31
N LEU A 146 -23.50 13.18 1.88
CA LEU A 146 -24.74 13.77 1.37
C LEU A 146 -24.55 14.33 -0.04
N ILE A 147 -23.47 15.07 -0.29
CA ILE A 147 -23.13 15.60 -1.62
C ILE A 147 -22.91 14.46 -2.62
N LEU A 148 -22.27 13.36 -2.20
CA LEU A 148 -22.10 12.19 -3.05
C LEU A 148 -23.45 11.48 -3.31
N ALA A 149 -24.34 11.42 -2.33
CA ALA A 149 -25.68 10.85 -2.46
C ALA A 149 -26.56 11.65 -3.43
N GLU A 150 -26.34 12.96 -3.57
CA GLU A 150 -26.96 13.80 -4.60
C GLU A 150 -26.45 13.50 -6.03
N GLY A 151 -25.46 12.61 -6.18
CA GLY A 151 -24.85 12.28 -7.48
C GLY A 151 -23.97 13.38 -8.04
N ALA A 152 -23.64 14.39 -7.23
CA ALA A 152 -22.88 15.57 -7.60
C ALA A 152 -21.38 15.30 -7.83
N GLY A 153 -20.89 14.15 -7.35
CA GLY A 153 -19.47 13.80 -7.34
C GLY A 153 -18.63 14.74 -6.47
N LEU A 154 -17.31 14.70 -6.63
CA LEU A 154 -16.40 15.62 -5.96
C LEU A 154 -16.41 16.98 -6.66
N ARG A 155 -17.05 17.97 -6.05
CA ARG A 155 -17.06 19.36 -6.55
C ARG A 155 -15.94 20.17 -5.91
N GLY A 156 -15.18 20.88 -6.75
CA GLY A 156 -14.20 21.86 -6.28
C GLY A 156 -14.89 23.07 -5.65
N GLY A 157 -14.30 23.59 -4.57
CA GLY A 157 -14.78 24.79 -3.87
C GLY A 157 -13.73 25.90 -3.83
N TYR A 158 -14.16 27.12 -3.47
CA TYR A 158 -13.25 28.23 -3.21
C TYR A 158 -12.49 28.02 -1.89
N SER A 159 -11.24 28.48 -1.83
CA SER A 159 -10.44 28.42 -0.61
C SER A 159 -10.85 29.53 0.36
N THR A 160 -11.72 29.20 1.33
CA THR A 160 -12.07 30.06 2.47
C THR A 160 -11.19 29.73 3.69
N PRO A 161 -11.07 30.62 4.69
CA PRO A 161 -10.32 30.33 5.92
C PRO A 161 -10.78 29.05 6.62
N GLU A 162 -12.09 28.76 6.60
CA GLU A 162 -12.68 27.52 7.15
C GLU A 162 -12.21 26.28 6.37
N THR A 163 -12.21 26.32 5.04
CA THR A 163 -11.73 25.19 4.22
C THR A 163 -10.24 24.91 4.38
N LEU A 164 -9.44 25.95 4.70
CA LEU A 164 -8.02 25.79 5.01
C LEU A 164 -7.82 25.13 6.37
N ASN A 165 -8.65 25.47 7.36
CA ASN A 165 -8.61 24.84 8.68
C ASN A 165 -8.93 23.33 8.61
N ASN A 166 -9.81 22.92 7.70
CA ASN A 166 -10.14 21.50 7.46
C ASN A 166 -8.95 20.66 6.93
N ARG A 167 -7.86 21.31 6.50
CA ARG A 167 -6.63 20.62 6.05
C ARG A 167 -5.68 20.30 7.20
N ASP A 168 -5.88 20.88 8.38
CA ASP A 168 -5.03 20.69 9.56
C ASP A 168 -5.38 19.37 10.28
N ARG A 169 -5.18 18.26 9.57
CA ARG A 169 -5.48 16.91 10.05
C ARG A 169 -4.23 16.06 9.98
N CYS A 170 -4.15 15.11 10.92
CA CYS A 170 -3.03 14.18 10.99
C CYS A 170 -2.87 13.37 9.70
N ARG A 171 -1.62 13.09 9.33
CA ARG A 171 -1.26 12.23 8.19
C ARG A 171 -0.46 11.04 8.71
N ILE A 172 -0.66 9.89 8.08
CA ILE A 172 0.12 8.69 8.38
C ILE A 172 1.38 8.71 7.52
N SER A 173 2.54 8.51 8.13
CA SER A 173 3.83 8.46 7.45
C SER A 173 4.76 7.49 8.19
N GLN A 174 5.59 6.78 7.43
CA GLN A 174 6.69 5.99 7.96
C GLN A 174 7.96 6.85 7.96
N LEU A 175 8.70 6.85 9.07
CA LEU A 175 9.93 7.60 9.23
C LEU A 175 11.11 6.62 9.34
N ALA A 176 12.14 6.82 8.52
CA ALA A 176 13.36 6.04 8.63
C ALA A 176 14.21 6.58 9.79
N LEU A 177 14.62 5.69 10.70
CA LEU A 177 15.39 6.07 11.89
C LEU A 177 16.82 6.54 11.58
N GLN A 178 17.31 6.26 10.36
CA GLN A 178 18.63 6.68 9.89
C GLN A 178 18.69 8.16 9.46
N ASP A 179 17.55 8.85 9.34
CA ASP A 179 17.51 10.23 8.90
C ASP A 179 17.78 11.23 10.04
N ARG A 180 18.30 12.42 9.67
CA ARG A 180 18.95 13.40 10.57
C ARG A 180 18.06 14.27 11.49
N PRO A 181 16.88 13.84 11.95
CA PRO A 181 16.39 14.27 13.27
C PRO A 181 16.40 13.17 14.34
N PHE A 182 16.66 11.91 13.98
CA PHE A 182 16.63 10.74 14.90
C PHE A 182 17.98 10.02 15.04
N GLU A 183 19.03 10.55 14.42
CA GLU A 183 20.42 10.09 14.50
C GLU A 183 20.92 10.22 15.97
N GLY A 184 20.70 9.16 16.78
CA GLY A 184 21.04 9.13 18.22
C GLY A 184 20.00 8.46 19.14
N ILE A 185 18.81 8.10 18.65
CA ILE A 185 17.85 7.30 19.44
C ILE A 185 18.28 5.83 19.39
N THR A 186 19.17 5.45 20.31
CA THR A 186 19.44 4.04 20.61
C THR A 186 18.16 3.42 21.13
N VAL A 187 17.68 2.39 20.44
CA VAL A 187 16.43 1.67 20.74
C VAL A 187 16.45 1.18 22.18
N ILE A 188 15.74 1.87 23.08
CA ILE A 188 15.30 1.26 24.33
C ILE A 188 14.04 0.49 23.95
N CYS A 189 14.22 -0.75 23.50
CA CYS A 189 13.11 -1.69 23.37
C CYS A 189 12.49 -1.88 24.76
N PHE A 190 11.31 -1.31 24.99
CA PHE A 190 10.41 -1.85 26.00
C PHE A 190 9.77 -3.09 25.38
N PHE A 191 10.23 -4.27 25.83
CA PHE A 191 9.44 -5.49 25.82
C PHE A 191 8.32 -5.40 26.86
#